data_AF-A0A3B4WJU5-F1
#
_entry.id   AF-A0A3B4WJU5-F1
#
_cell.length_a   1.000
_cell.length_b   1.000
_cell.length_c   1.000
_cell.angle_alpha   90.00
_cell.angle_beta   90.00
_cell.angle_gamma   90.00
#
_symmetry.space_group_name_H-M   'P 1'
#
loop_
_entity.id
_entity.type
_entity.pdbx_description
1 polymer ?
#
loop_
_entity_poly.entity_id
_entity_poly.type
_entity_poly.pdbx_seq_one_letter_code
_entity_poly.pdbx_strand_id
1 'polypeptide(L)'
;MLIILLSGAFLVPYVLFLLACGIPMFLLETAMGQFTSQGCITCWRHFCPLFEGIGYATQVVIAYAAVSYIVIQAWAFFYLFSSFSAEVPWASCRNTWNTGRHADRYRNQLPYIYLNAEKGL
;
A
#
# COMPACT_ATOMS: atom_id res chain seq x y z
N MET A 1 1.69 18.83 -21.28
CA MET A 1 3.09 19.31 -21.16
C MET A 1 3.49 19.55 -19.70
N LEU A 2 2.68 20.23 -18.88
CA LEU A 2 2.96 20.45 -17.44
C LEU A 2 2.95 19.16 -16.58
N ILE A 3 2.10 18.18 -16.91
CA ILE A 3 1.99 16.91 -16.16
C ILE A 3 3.21 15.98 -16.37
N ILE A 4 3.81 15.96 -17.57
CA ILE A 4 4.97 15.10 -17.88
C ILE A 4 6.23 15.62 -17.17
N LEU A 5 6.38 16.95 -17.04
CA LEU A 5 7.44 17.55 -16.25
C LEU A 5 7.32 17.21 -14.76
N LEU A 6 6.11 17.10 -14.21
CA LEU A 6 5.88 16.75 -12.80
C LEU A 6 6.07 15.25 -12.52
N SER A 7 5.63 14.37 -13.41
CA SER A 7 5.73 12.91 -13.21
C SER A 7 7.14 12.36 -13.42
N GLY A 8 7.94 12.96 -14.31
CA GLY A 8 9.32 12.51 -14.59
C GLY A 8 10.40 13.24 -13.78
N ALA A 9 10.23 14.53 -13.47
CA ALA A 9 11.27 15.30 -12.79
C ALA A 9 11.37 14.99 -11.29
N PHE A 10 10.36 14.38 -10.66
CA PHE A 10 10.45 13.91 -9.27
C PHE A 10 11.43 12.74 -9.11
N LEU A 11 11.71 12.01 -10.19
CA LEU A 11 12.67 10.90 -10.16
C LEU A 11 14.10 11.38 -9.86
N VAL A 12 14.48 12.56 -10.36
CA VAL A 12 15.83 13.13 -10.18
C VAL A 12 16.15 13.40 -8.69
N PRO A 13 15.36 14.20 -7.94
CA PRO A 13 15.59 14.38 -6.52
C PRO A 13 15.39 13.07 -5.74
N TYR A 14 14.44 12.22 -6.12
CA TYR A 14 14.23 10.91 -5.46
C TYR A 14 15.50 10.05 -5.50
N VAL A 15 16.10 9.86 -6.68
CA VAL A 15 17.32 9.06 -6.83
C VAL A 15 18.51 9.72 -6.12
N LEU A 16 18.63 11.05 -6.18
CA LEU A 16 19.70 11.77 -5.47
C LEU A 16 19.61 11.57 -3.95
N PHE A 17 18.44 11.75 -3.33
CA PHE A 17 18.25 11.51 -1.89
C PHE A 17 18.39 10.03 -1.52
N LEU A 18 17.96 9.13 -2.40
CA LEU A 18 18.12 7.69 -2.19
C LEU A 18 19.60 7.29 -2.18
N LEU A 19 20.41 7.77 -3.13
CA LEU A 19 21.84 7.45 -3.17
C LEU A 19 22.64 8.19 -2.08
N ALA A 20 22.30 9.45 -1.80
CA ALA A 20 23.06 10.27 -0.85
C ALA A 20 22.70 10.03 0.62
N CYS A 21 21.45 9.70 0.93
CA CYS A 21 20.97 9.53 2.31
C CYS A 21 20.34 8.15 2.56
N GLY A 22 19.52 7.65 1.64
CA GLY A 22 18.81 6.38 1.81
C GLY A 22 19.74 5.17 1.93
N ILE A 23 20.58 4.93 0.92
CA ILE A 23 21.52 3.81 0.89
C ILE A 23 22.52 3.90 2.05
N PRO A 24 23.19 5.04 2.32
CA PRO A 24 24.10 5.15 3.45
C PRO A 24 23.43 4.87 4.79
N MET A 25 22.18 5.34 5.00
CA MET A 25 21.46 5.11 6.26
C MET A 25 21.07 3.63 6.43
N PHE A 26 20.60 2.98 5.36
CA PHE A 26 20.29 1.54 5.39
C PHE A 26 21.54 0.67 5.64
N LEU A 27 22.66 1.00 5.00
CA LEU A 27 23.93 0.32 5.22
C LEU A 27 24.45 0.54 6.64
N LEU A 28 24.34 1.76 7.16
CA LEU A 28 24.72 2.08 8.55
C LEU A 28 23.90 1.25 9.53
N GLU A 29 22.58 1.23 9.40
CA GLU A 29 21.69 0.46 10.27
C GLU A 29 22.01 -1.04 10.23
N THR A 30 22.18 -1.59 9.03
CA THR A 30 22.51 -3.00 8.83
C THR A 30 23.89 -3.34 9.39
N ALA A 31 24.91 -2.53 9.12
CA ALA A 31 26.27 -2.74 9.63
C ALA A 31 26.33 -2.65 11.17
N MET A 32 25.61 -1.69 11.77
CA MET A 32 25.48 -1.59 13.23
C MET A 32 24.81 -2.83 13.83
N GLY A 33 23.74 -3.33 13.20
CA GLY A 33 23.04 -4.55 13.62
C GLY A 33 23.94 -5.78 13.54
N GLN A 34 24.72 -5.92 12.46
CA GLN A 34 25.66 -7.04 12.30
C GLN A 34 26.84 -6.96 13.29
N PHE A 35 27.41 -5.76 13.48
CA PHE A 35 28.56 -5.56 14.39
C PHE A 35 28.22 -5.85 15.85
N THR A 36 27.06 -5.39 16.31
CA THR A 36 26.63 -5.60 17.71
C THR A 36 25.94 -6.94 17.92
N SER A 37 25.35 -7.55 16.89
CA SER A 37 24.52 -8.76 17.02
C SER A 37 23.43 -8.62 18.11
N GLN A 38 22.96 -7.39 18.32
CA GLN A 38 21.97 -7.03 19.32
C GLN A 38 20.72 -6.42 18.65
N GLY A 39 19.61 -6.37 19.39
CA GLY A 39 18.41 -5.67 18.92
C GLY A 39 18.55 -4.15 19.00
N CYS A 40 17.71 -3.41 18.26
CA CYS A 40 17.78 -1.95 18.14
C CYS A 40 17.93 -1.20 19.48
N ILE A 41 17.21 -1.60 20.54
CA ILE A 41 17.30 -0.94 21.86
C ILE A 41 18.69 -1.16 22.49
N THR A 42 19.14 -2.41 22.52
CA THR A 42 20.40 -2.81 23.16
C THR A 42 21.62 -2.32 22.37
N CYS A 43 21.50 -2.18 21.03
CA CYS A 43 22.54 -1.57 20.19
C CYS A 43 22.87 -0.14 20.64
N TRP A 44 21.84 0.72 20.81
CA TRP A 44 22.04 2.11 21.22
C TRP A 44 22.68 2.22 22.61
N ARG A 45 22.33 1.30 23.52
CA ARG A 45 22.93 1.24 24.87
C ARG A 45 24.43 0.93 24.85
N HIS A 46 24.90 0.13 23.89
CA HIS A 46 26.31 -0.24 23.76
C HIS A 46 27.17 0.86 23.11
N PHE A 47 26.59 1.66 22.20
CA PHE A 47 27.31 2.78 21.58
C PHE A 47 27.28 4.04 22.46
N CYS A 48 26.08 4.49 22.84
CA CYS A 48 25.87 5.71 23.61
C CYS A 48 24.55 5.60 24.40
N PRO A 49 24.58 5.39 25.73
CA PRO A 49 23.37 5.21 26.53
C PRO A 49 22.43 6.43 26.52
N LEU A 50 22.93 7.63 26.16
CA LEU A 50 22.09 8.82 25.97
C LEU A 50 21.06 8.67 24.84
N PHE A 51 21.34 7.84 23.82
CA PHE A 51 20.48 7.62 22.66
C PHE A 51 19.57 6.39 22.79
N GLU A 52 19.49 5.78 23.97
CA GLU A 52 18.60 4.63 24.24
C GLU A 52 17.12 4.95 23.91
N GLY A 53 16.71 6.22 24.08
CA GLY A 53 15.38 6.69 23.71
C GLY A 53 15.03 6.53 22.22
N ILE A 54 16.01 6.54 21.31
CA ILE A 54 15.78 6.31 19.87
C ILE A 54 15.29 4.87 19.63
N GLY A 55 15.84 3.90 20.37
CA GLY A 55 15.40 2.51 20.30
C GLY A 55 13.95 2.33 20.73
N TYR A 56 13.52 2.98 21.82
CA TYR A 56 12.13 2.93 22.26
C TYR A 56 11.18 3.66 21.31
N ALA A 57 11.56 4.85 20.83
CA ALA A 57 10.76 5.63 19.89
C ALA A 57 10.52 4.85 18.58
N THR A 58 11.56 4.22 18.03
CA THR A 58 11.44 3.39 16.82
C THR A 58 10.51 2.19 17.04
N GLN A 59 10.59 1.52 18.19
CA GLN A 59 9.66 0.42 18.51
C GLN A 59 8.20 0.87 18.59
N VAL A 60 7.90 2.03 19.19
CA VAL A 60 6.53 2.57 19.24
C VAL A 60 6.00 2.90 17.84
N VAL A 61 6.84 3.52 16.99
CA VAL A 61 6.47 3.83 15.60
C VAL A 61 6.19 2.55 14.81
N ILE A 62 7.05 1.53 14.95
CA ILE A 62 6.86 0.23 14.29
C ILE A 62 5.57 -0.45 14.77
N ALA A 63 5.27 -0.40 16.08
CA ALA A 63 4.03 -0.98 16.62
C ALA A 63 2.78 -0.30 16.02
N TYR A 64 2.78 1.03 15.92
CA TYR A 64 1.69 1.77 15.28
C TYR A 64 1.55 1.42 13.78
N ALA A 65 2.67 1.36 13.07
CA ALA A 65 2.69 0.96 11.66
C ALA A 65 2.22 -0.49 11.45
N ALA A 66 2.58 -1.41 12.35
CA ALA A 66 2.18 -2.80 12.26
C ALA A 66 0.65 -2.96 12.36
N VAL A 67 0.00 -2.22 13.25
CA VAL A 67 -1.48 -2.27 13.40
C VAL A 67 -2.18 -1.82 12.11
N SER A 68 -1.75 -0.69 11.53
CA SER A 68 -2.36 -0.21 10.28
C SER A 68 -2.05 -1.12 9.09
N TYR A 69 -0.84 -1.69 9.05
CA TYR A 69 -0.41 -2.58 7.96
C TYR A 69 -1.15 -3.93 7.98
N ILE A 70 -1.44 -4.51 9.15
CA ILE A 70 -2.22 -5.75 9.26
C ILE A 70 -3.63 -5.58 8.68
N VAL A 71 -4.27 -4.42 8.87
CA VAL A 71 -5.60 -4.13 8.30
C VAL A 71 -5.55 -4.12 6.77
N ILE A 72 -4.56 -3.43 6.19
CA ILE A 72 -4.38 -3.37 4.73
C ILE A 72 -4.09 -4.77 4.18
N GLN A 73 -3.24 -5.54 4.85
CA GLN A 73 -2.89 -6.89 4.46
C GLN A 73 -4.11 -7.83 4.54
N ALA A 74 -4.96 -7.69 5.56
CA ALA A 74 -6.20 -8.44 5.69
C ALA A 74 -7.17 -8.14 4.54
N TRP A 75 -7.32 -6.87 4.15
CA TRP A 75 -8.11 -6.49 2.98
C TRP A 75 -7.50 -7.06 1.69
N ALA A 76 -6.18 -6.97 1.51
CA ALA A 76 -5.51 -7.54 0.36
C ALA A 76 -5.74 -9.05 0.24
N PHE A 77 -5.66 -9.80 1.34
CA PHE A 77 -5.97 -11.23 1.36
C PHE A 77 -7.45 -11.51 1.06
N PHE A 78 -8.37 -10.71 1.61
CA PHE A 78 -9.80 -10.84 1.30
C PHE A 78 -10.07 -10.67 -0.20
N TYR A 79 -9.49 -9.65 -0.84
CA TYR A 79 -9.63 -9.42 -2.28
C TYR A 79 -8.90 -10.50 -3.11
N LEU A 80 -7.76 -11.00 -2.64
CA LEU A 80 -7.02 -12.09 -3.30
C LEU A 80 -7.87 -13.35 -3.36
N PHE A 81 -8.43 -13.81 -2.24
CA PHE A 81 -9.28 -15.00 -2.22
C PHE A 81 -10.59 -14.80 -2.99
N SER A 82 -11.18 -13.60 -2.91
CA SER A 82 -12.37 -13.24 -3.70
C SER A 82 -12.12 -13.22 -5.21
N SER A 83 -10.86 -13.12 -5.64
CA SER A 83 -10.47 -13.14 -7.06
C SER A 83 -10.39 -14.56 -7.66
N PHE A 84 -10.37 -15.61 -6.84
CA PHE A 84 -10.38 -17.00 -7.35
C PHE A 84 -11.79 -17.50 -7.73
N SER A 85 -12.82 -16.69 -7.50
CA SER A 85 -14.19 -17.01 -7.93
C SER A 85 -14.35 -16.83 -9.45
N ALA A 86 -15.17 -17.68 -10.08
CA ALA A 86 -15.37 -17.66 -11.54
C ALA A 86 -15.94 -16.33 -12.07
N GLU A 87 -16.76 -15.66 -11.26
CA GLU A 87 -17.16 -14.27 -11.47
C GLU A 87 -16.76 -13.49 -10.20
N VAL A 88 -15.95 -12.44 -10.36
CA VAL A 88 -15.49 -11.64 -9.22
C VAL A 88 -16.65 -10.83 -8.64
N PRO A 89 -16.76 -10.72 -7.30
CA PRO A 89 -17.94 -10.13 -6.66
C PRO A 89 -18.14 -8.64 -6.97
N TRP A 90 -17.13 -7.94 -7.49
CA TRP A 90 -17.25 -6.54 -7.95
C TRP A 90 -17.50 -6.41 -9.46
N ALA A 91 -17.65 -7.51 -10.21
CA ALA A 91 -17.98 -7.46 -11.64
C ALA A 91 -19.44 -7.06 -11.89
N SER A 92 -20.36 -7.44 -10.99
CA SER A 92 -21.79 -7.17 -11.15
C SER A 92 -22.36 -6.39 -9.96
N CYS A 93 -23.39 -5.58 -10.23
CA CYS A 93 -24.07 -4.82 -9.20
C CYS A 93 -25.16 -5.62 -8.44
N ARG A 94 -25.20 -6.95 -8.59
CA ARG A 94 -26.27 -7.81 -8.03
C ARG A 94 -25.91 -8.40 -6.65
N ASN A 95 -25.28 -7.61 -5.80
CA ASN A 95 -24.88 -8.02 -4.45
C ASN A 95 -25.70 -7.34 -3.37
N THR A 96 -25.82 -7.99 -2.21
CA THR A 96 -26.62 -7.52 -1.06
C THR A 96 -26.08 -6.23 -0.42
N TRP A 97 -24.79 -5.92 -0.61
CA TRP A 97 -24.14 -4.72 -0.09
C TRP A 97 -24.24 -3.51 -1.04
N ASN A 98 -24.81 -3.66 -2.24
CA ASN A 98 -24.95 -2.56 -3.19
C ASN A 98 -26.19 -1.72 -2.88
N THR A 99 -26.04 -0.40 -2.89
CA THR A 99 -27.17 0.55 -2.78
C THR A 99 -27.93 0.64 -4.11
N GLY A 100 -29.27 0.82 -4.03
CA GLY A 100 -30.19 0.76 -5.18
C GLY A 100 -29.79 1.66 -6.37
N ARG A 101 -29.15 2.80 -6.09
CA ARG A 101 -28.74 3.79 -7.11
C ARG A 101 -27.77 3.23 -8.18
N HIS A 102 -26.97 2.20 -7.85
CA HIS A 102 -26.05 1.54 -8.80
C HIS A 102 -26.65 0.29 -9.45
N ALA A 103 -27.46 -0.49 -8.70
CA ALA A 103 -28.20 -1.62 -9.27
C ALA A 103 -29.21 -1.16 -10.33
N ASP A 104 -29.85 0.00 -10.12
CA ASP A 104 -30.80 0.59 -11.05
C ASP A 104 -30.14 1.09 -12.34
N ARG A 105 -28.89 1.59 -12.29
CA ARG A 105 -28.17 2.00 -13.51
C ARG A 105 -27.85 0.79 -14.42
N TYR A 106 -27.43 -0.33 -13.85
CA TYR A 106 -27.20 -1.57 -14.59
C TYR A 106 -28.51 -2.16 -15.15
N ARG A 107 -29.57 -2.22 -14.32
CA ARG A 107 -30.90 -2.67 -14.71
C ARG A 107 -31.50 -1.81 -15.83
N ASN A 108 -31.30 -0.50 -15.78
CA ASN A 108 -31.86 0.43 -16.77
C ASN A 108 -31.03 0.47 -18.05
N GLN A 109 -29.72 0.19 -18.02
CA GLN A 109 -28.85 0.23 -19.19
C GLN A 109 -28.86 -1.08 -20.02
N LEU A 110 -29.06 -2.24 -19.40
CA LEU A 110 -29.24 -3.53 -20.08
C LEU A 110 -30.35 -3.49 -21.16
N PRO A 111 -31.61 -3.06 -20.88
CA PRO A 111 -32.66 -3.02 -21.89
C PRO A 111 -32.36 -2.06 -23.05
N TYR A 112 -31.65 -0.95 -22.85
CA TYR A 112 -31.24 -0.07 -23.97
C TYR A 112 -30.20 -0.72 -24.88
N ILE A 113 -29.28 -1.53 -24.35
CA ILE A 113 -28.25 -2.21 -25.16
C ILE A 113 -28.89 -3.35 -25.98
N TYR A 114 -29.76 -4.17 -25.37
CA TYR A 114 -30.47 -5.24 -26.09
C TYR A 114 -31.46 -4.70 -27.15
N LEU A 115 -32.20 -3.62 -26.85
CA LEU A 115 -33.11 -2.99 -27.82
C LEU A 115 -32.39 -2.34 -29.01
N ASN A 116 -31.13 -1.89 -28.84
CA ASN A 116 -30.32 -1.38 -29.94
C ASN A 116 -29.60 -2.49 -30.72
N ALA A 117 -29.33 -3.64 -30.08
CA ALA A 117 -28.76 -4.80 -30.75
C ALA A 117 -29.76 -5.51 -31.68
N GLU A 118 -31.05 -5.56 -31.30
CA GLU A 118 -32.11 -6.12 -32.17
C GLU A 118 -32.51 -5.21 -33.33
N LYS A 119 -32.26 -3.90 -33.23
CA LYS A 119 -32.55 -2.91 -34.29
C LYS A 119 -31.38 -2.68 -35.27
N GLY A 120 -30.30 -3.44 -35.11
CA GLY A 120 -29.08 -3.37 -35.92
C GLY A 120 -28.97 -4.43 -37.01
N LEU A 121 -30.04 -5.17 -37.32
CA LEU A 121 -30.16 -6.04 -38.49
C LEU A 121 -31.24 -5.53 -39.45
#